data_AF-A0A382TK76-F1
#
_entry.id   AF-A0A382TK76-F1
#
_cell.length_a   1.000
_cell.length_b   1.000
_cell.length_c   1.000
_cell.angle_alpha   90.00
_cell.angle_beta   90.00
_cell.angle_gamma   90.00
#
_symmetry.space_group_name_H-M   'P 1'
#
loop_
_entity.id
_entity.type
_entity.pdbx_description
1 polymer ?
#
loop_
_entity_poly.entity_id
_entity_poly.type
_entity_poly.pdbx_seq_one_letter_code
_entity_poly.pdbx_strand_id
1 'polypeptide(L)'
;MFIALLTLLSALSISGVAIFYSVIGLAAIFPGAFVPIIIMGGVLEVGKLVTASWLYRNWKFTPWLLKSYLTLAIVVLSLITSMGIFGFLSKAHVEQNLTSETVIQRIEIINDKIDSEKVYINRQKSIIERAENSLVRVGGSNTDDIDIERSNIKNANDKLSTLLAIESNAIKDETESQKTLLAIESSALSELTENLKTLLVVETNTIKDLNTRLSILDGDVNALRDKKGLF
;
A
#
# COMPACT_ATOMS: atom_id res chain seq x y z
N MET A 1 31.90 1.89 84.78
CA MET A 1 31.66 0.68 83.96
C MET A 1 30.99 1.01 82.63
N PHE A 2 29.93 1.84 82.63
CA PHE A 2 29.22 2.28 81.41
C PHE A 2 30.13 2.89 80.34
N ILE A 3 30.99 3.87 80.70
CA ILE A 3 31.89 4.53 79.75
C ILE A 3 32.87 3.53 79.11
N ALA A 4 33.42 2.59 79.87
CA ALA A 4 34.34 1.58 79.36
C ALA A 4 33.66 0.63 78.34
N LEU A 5 32.41 0.23 78.61
CA LEU A 5 31.64 -0.62 77.71
C LEU A 5 31.24 0.12 76.43
N LEU A 6 30.89 1.42 76.55
CA LEU A 6 30.62 2.29 75.41
C LEU A 6 31.87 2.48 74.52
N THR A 7 33.04 2.70 75.13
CA THR A 7 34.29 2.84 74.38
C THR A 7 34.70 1.55 73.69
N LEU A 8 34.50 0.40 74.34
CA LEU A 8 34.76 -0.92 73.74
C LEU A 8 33.84 -1.15 72.54
N LEU A 9 32.54 -0.90 72.71
CA LEU A 9 31.55 -1.10 71.65
C LEU A 9 31.79 -0.16 70.47
N SER A 10 32.13 1.10 70.73
CA SER A 10 32.46 2.08 69.69
C SER A 10 33.72 1.67 68.92
N ALA A 11 34.79 1.28 69.62
CA ALA A 11 36.02 0.82 68.98
C ALA A 11 35.81 -0.46 68.15
N LEU A 12 35.06 -1.42 68.68
CA LEU A 12 34.73 -2.66 67.96
C LEU A 12 33.86 -2.39 66.73
N SER A 13 32.90 -1.46 66.82
CA SER A 13 32.02 -1.10 65.72
C SER A 13 32.79 -0.41 64.59
N ILE A 14 33.61 0.59 64.91
CA ILE A 14 34.47 1.27 63.93
C ILE A 14 35.40 0.27 63.26
N SER A 15 36.02 -0.62 64.05
CA SER A 15 36.89 -1.65 63.50
C SER A 15 36.14 -2.66 62.63
N GLY A 16 34.96 -3.11 63.04
CA GLY A 16 34.16 -4.09 62.28
C GLY A 16 33.74 -3.55 60.91
N VAL A 17 33.29 -2.29 60.86
CA VAL A 17 32.95 -1.61 59.60
C VAL A 17 34.19 -1.43 58.73
N ALA A 18 35.33 -1.06 59.31
CA ALA A 18 36.59 -0.93 58.57
C ALA A 18 37.03 -2.27 57.96
N ILE A 19 36.93 -3.37 58.71
CA ILE A 19 37.25 -4.73 58.22
C ILE A 19 36.35 -5.10 57.04
N PHE A 20 35.04 -4.87 57.17
CA PHE A 20 34.07 -5.22 56.12
C PHE A 20 34.41 -4.53 54.79
N TYR A 21 34.56 -3.20 54.79
CA TYR A 21 34.86 -2.46 53.55
C TYR A 21 36.28 -2.72 53.03
N SER A 22 37.26 -2.85 53.93
CA SER A 22 38.65 -3.14 53.57
C SER A 22 38.77 -4.48 52.84
N VAL A 23 38.23 -5.55 53.42
CA VAL A 23 38.38 -6.90 52.91
C VAL A 23 37.64 -7.07 51.58
N ILE A 24 36.41 -6.54 51.47
CA ILE A 24 35.65 -6.59 50.22
C ILE A 24 36.34 -5.77 49.12
N GLY A 25 36.86 -4.58 49.47
CA GLY A 25 37.56 -3.75 48.50
C GLY A 25 38.86 -4.37 48.00
N LEU A 26 39.62 -5.05 48.87
CA LEU A 26 40.82 -5.79 48.46
C LEU A 26 40.47 -7.03 47.63
N ALA A 27 39.38 -7.72 47.97
CA ALA A 27 38.85 -8.84 47.18
C ALA A 27 38.34 -8.41 45.81
N ALA A 28 37.82 -7.18 45.68
CA ALA A 28 37.39 -6.62 44.41
C ALA A 28 38.55 -6.33 43.44
N ILE A 29 39.77 -6.08 43.94
CA ILE A 29 40.96 -5.86 43.12
C ILE A 29 41.47 -7.17 42.50
N PHE A 30 41.26 -8.31 43.17
CA PHE A 30 41.74 -9.62 42.73
C PHE A 30 40.58 -10.64 42.65
N PRO A 31 39.66 -10.49 41.69
CA PRO A 31 38.43 -11.29 41.61
C PRO A 31 38.68 -12.80 41.46
N GLY A 32 39.84 -13.21 40.94
CA GLY A 32 40.19 -14.63 40.75
C GLY A 32 40.52 -15.40 42.04
N ALA A 33 40.70 -14.73 43.18
CA ALA A 33 41.10 -15.36 44.45
C ALA A 33 40.29 -14.85 45.65
N PHE A 34 38.99 -14.59 45.45
CA PHE A 34 38.10 -13.98 46.44
C PHE A 34 38.15 -14.62 47.84
N VAL A 35 38.01 -15.94 47.93
CA VAL A 35 37.99 -16.67 49.22
C VAL A 35 39.35 -16.58 49.96
N PRO A 36 40.51 -16.88 49.34
CA PRO A 36 41.81 -16.67 49.96
C PRO A 36 42.03 -15.26 50.49
N ILE A 37 41.58 -14.25 49.75
CA ILE A 37 41.77 -12.84 50.14
C ILE A 37 40.94 -12.47 51.35
N ILE A 38 39.70 -12.98 51.44
CA ILE A 38 38.86 -12.75 52.63
C ILE A 38 39.51 -13.34 53.87
N ILE A 39 40.03 -14.57 53.77
CA ILE A 39 40.71 -15.24 54.88
C ILE A 39 41.97 -14.46 55.27
N MET A 40 42.81 -14.08 54.29
CA MET A 40 44.02 -13.30 54.52
C MET A 40 43.70 -11.95 55.17
N GLY A 41 42.77 -11.19 54.61
CA GLY A 41 42.37 -9.88 55.12
C GLY A 41 41.80 -9.96 56.52
N GLY A 42 40.96 -10.97 56.80
CA GLY A 42 40.44 -11.22 58.14
C GLY A 42 41.56 -11.47 59.17
N VAL A 43 42.53 -12.31 58.83
CA VAL A 43 43.67 -12.60 59.71
C VAL A 43 44.55 -11.37 59.92
N LEU A 44 44.82 -10.59 58.87
CA LEU A 44 45.62 -9.36 58.97
C LEU A 44 44.97 -8.32 59.89
N GLU A 45 43.66 -8.11 59.76
CA GLU A 45 42.94 -7.14 60.56
C GLU A 45 42.84 -7.56 62.03
N VAL A 46 42.54 -8.84 62.31
CA VAL A 46 42.53 -9.35 63.69
C VAL A 46 43.93 -9.29 64.31
N GLY A 47 44.97 -9.67 63.55
CA GLY A 47 46.36 -9.58 63.96
C GLY A 47 46.76 -8.16 64.36
N LYS A 48 46.39 -7.15 63.55
CA LYS A 48 46.62 -5.73 63.86
C LYS A 48 46.03 -5.32 65.20
N LEU A 49 44.77 -5.69 65.48
CA LEU A 49 44.10 -5.33 66.73
C LEU A 49 44.74 -6.00 67.95
N VAL A 50 45.07 -7.29 67.83
CA VAL A 50 45.74 -8.04 68.91
C VAL A 50 47.12 -7.46 69.18
N THR A 51 47.91 -7.20 68.15
CA THR A 51 49.24 -6.60 68.29
C THR A 51 49.17 -5.18 68.86
N ALA A 52 48.22 -4.35 68.43
CA ALA A 52 48.03 -3.00 68.97
C ALA A 52 47.62 -3.04 70.45
N SER A 53 46.69 -3.92 70.81
CA SER A 53 46.26 -4.13 72.21
C SER A 53 47.41 -4.63 73.09
N TRP A 54 48.18 -5.60 72.61
CA TRP A 54 49.33 -6.14 73.34
C TRP A 54 50.43 -5.09 73.52
N LEU A 55 50.76 -4.34 72.47
CA LEU A 55 51.77 -3.29 72.50
C LEU A 55 51.37 -2.15 73.45
N TYR A 56 50.10 -1.74 73.45
CA TYR A 56 49.58 -0.74 74.38
C TYR A 56 49.72 -1.20 75.83
N ARG A 57 49.35 -2.45 76.13
CA ARG A 57 49.40 -2.98 77.50
C ARG A 57 50.82 -3.21 78.02
N ASN A 58 51.75 -3.63 77.15
CA ASN A 58 53.13 -3.94 77.53
C ASN A 58 54.12 -2.80 77.27
N TRP A 59 53.63 -1.60 76.97
CA TRP A 59 54.44 -0.46 76.54
C TRP A 59 55.63 -0.14 77.47
N LYS A 60 55.50 -0.33 78.79
CA LYS A 60 56.58 -0.08 79.75
C LYS A 60 57.64 -1.19 79.83
N PHE A 61 57.27 -2.43 79.48
CA PHE A 61 58.11 -3.62 79.64
C PHE A 61 58.83 -4.04 78.35
N THR A 62 58.38 -3.56 77.20
CA THR A 62 58.96 -3.91 75.89
C THR A 62 60.30 -3.17 75.64
N PRO A 63 61.34 -3.79 75.07
CA PRO A 63 62.56 -3.08 74.65
C PRO A 63 62.30 -2.17 73.43
N TRP A 64 63.07 -1.09 73.28
CA TRP A 64 62.84 -0.04 72.27
C TRP A 64 62.75 -0.59 70.82
N LEU A 65 63.65 -1.52 70.45
CA LEU A 65 63.64 -2.15 69.13
C LEU A 65 62.29 -2.83 68.83
N LEU A 66 61.77 -3.62 69.77
CA LEU A 66 60.52 -4.35 69.57
C LEU A 66 59.31 -3.41 69.53
N LYS A 67 59.32 -2.31 70.30
CA LYS A 67 58.27 -1.28 70.20
C LYS A 67 58.23 -0.66 68.81
N SER A 68 59.40 -0.27 68.29
CA SER A 68 59.48 0.38 66.97
C SER A 68 58.98 -0.55 65.86
N TYR A 69 59.38 -1.83 65.89
CA TYR A 69 58.96 -2.84 64.93
C TYR A 69 57.44 -3.06 64.94
N LEU A 70 56.85 -3.30 66.12
CA LEU A 70 55.41 -3.55 66.24
C LEU A 70 54.59 -2.31 65.88
N THR A 71 55.07 -1.11 66.24
CA THR A 71 54.42 0.14 65.85
C THR A 71 54.44 0.32 64.33
N LEU A 72 55.60 0.12 63.69
CA LEU A 72 55.73 0.20 62.24
C LEU A 72 54.85 -0.84 61.54
N ALA A 73 54.81 -2.08 62.04
CA ALA A 73 53.95 -3.12 61.51
C ALA A 73 52.46 -2.71 61.56
N ILE A 74 51.98 -2.18 62.69
CA ILE A 74 50.59 -1.69 62.81
C ILE A 74 50.32 -0.56 61.80
N VAL A 75 51.27 0.36 61.60
CA VAL A 75 51.15 1.45 60.62
C VAL A 75 51.04 0.88 59.20
N VAL A 76 51.91 -0.06 58.82
CA VAL A 76 51.88 -0.72 57.50
C VAL A 76 50.56 -1.48 57.30
N LEU A 77 50.12 -2.26 58.30
CA LEU A 77 48.83 -2.96 58.22
C LEU A 77 47.67 -1.97 58.09
N SER A 78 47.75 -0.79 58.72
CA SER A 78 46.72 0.26 58.58
C SER A 78 46.70 0.87 57.18
N LEU A 79 47.85 1.00 56.51
CA LEU A 79 47.92 1.42 55.11
C LEU A 79 47.28 0.38 54.18
N ILE A 80 47.53 -0.91 54.42
CA ILE A 80 46.88 -2.00 53.68
C ILE A 80 45.36 -1.94 53.87
N THR A 81 44.87 -1.74 55.10
CA THR A 81 43.44 -1.54 55.37
C THR A 81 42.87 -0.34 54.60
N SER A 82 43.58 0.78 54.58
CA SER A 82 43.16 1.98 53.85
C SER A 82 43.10 1.73 52.34
N MET A 83 44.04 0.97 51.79
CA MET A 83 44.01 0.56 50.38
C MET A 83 42.81 -0.34 50.08
N GLY A 84 42.45 -1.24 51.00
CA GLY A 84 41.23 -2.03 50.91
C GLY A 84 39.98 -1.15 50.84
N ILE A 85 39.83 -0.19 51.76
CA ILE A 85 38.68 0.75 51.77
C ILE A 85 38.63 1.58 50.48
N PHE A 86 39.78 2.07 50.03
CA PHE A 86 39.89 2.78 48.76
C PHE A 86 39.49 1.91 47.57
N GLY A 87 39.90 0.64 47.54
CA GLY A 87 39.49 -0.31 46.50
C GLY A 87 37.97 -0.48 46.42
N PHE A 88 37.29 -0.54 47.56
CA PHE A 88 35.82 -0.61 47.62
C PHE A 88 35.18 0.66 47.04
N LEU A 89 35.63 1.84 47.48
CA LEU A 89 35.10 3.13 47.01
C LEU A 89 35.39 3.36 45.52
N SER A 90 36.60 3.01 45.06
CA SER A 90 37.01 3.14 43.66
C SER A 90 36.19 2.22 42.76
N LYS A 91 35.88 0.98 43.20
CA LYS A 91 35.02 0.08 42.42
C LYS A 91 33.64 0.70 42.19
N ALA A 92 33.02 1.24 43.24
CA ALA A 92 31.70 1.87 43.14
C ALA A 92 31.70 3.06 42.17
N HIS A 93 32.76 3.88 42.19
CA HIS A 93 32.89 5.01 41.28
C HIS A 93 33.12 4.56 39.82
N VAL A 94 34.01 3.60 39.58
CA VAL A 94 34.31 3.08 38.23
C VAL A 94 33.08 2.37 37.64
N GLU A 95 32.39 1.54 38.41
CA GLU A 95 31.20 0.80 37.96
C GLU A 95 30.04 1.74 37.60
N GLN A 96 29.88 2.84 38.34
CA GLN A 96 28.91 3.88 38.02
C GLN A 96 29.24 4.60 36.70
N ASN A 97 30.51 4.98 36.49
CA ASN A 97 30.95 5.66 35.26
C ASN A 97 30.81 4.74 34.03
N LEU A 98 31.21 3.47 34.12
CA LEU A 98 31.08 2.51 33.03
C LEU A 98 29.61 2.26 32.67
N THR A 99 28.73 2.13 33.66
CA THR A 99 27.30 1.95 33.42
C THR A 99 26.71 3.15 32.68
N SER A 100 27.09 4.37 33.06
CA SER A 100 26.66 5.59 32.37
C SER A 100 27.14 5.65 30.91
N GLU A 101 28.39 5.31 30.61
CA GLU A 101 28.89 5.27 29.23
C GLU A 101 28.16 4.23 28.37
N THR A 102 27.92 3.03 28.90
CA THR A 102 27.19 1.98 28.15
C THR A 102 25.75 2.37 27.83
N VAL A 103 25.09 3.14 28.71
CA VAL A 103 23.72 3.63 28.48
C VAL A 103 23.72 4.72 27.42
N ILE A 104 24.68 5.65 27.46
CA ILE A 104 24.83 6.71 26.44
C ILE A 104 25.07 6.09 25.06
N GLN A 105 25.98 5.12 24.94
CA GLN A 105 26.23 4.40 23.68
C GLN A 105 24.98 3.70 23.15
N ARG A 106 24.18 3.08 24.02
CA ARG A 106 22.91 2.44 23.62
C ARG A 106 21.88 3.47 23.13
N ILE A 107 21.82 4.64 23.75
CA ILE A 107 20.95 5.74 23.32
C ILE A 107 21.37 6.24 21.94
N GLU A 108 22.67 6.39 21.70
CA GLU A 108 23.22 6.79 20.39
C GLU A 108 22.83 5.80 19.28
N ILE A 109 23.03 4.49 19.50
CA ILE A 109 22.63 3.45 18.56
C ILE A 109 21.12 3.47 18.27
N ILE A 110 20.30 3.71 19.31
CA ILE A 110 18.84 3.80 19.15
C ILE A 110 18.46 5.04 18.32
N ASN A 111 19.10 6.18 18.55
CA ASN A 111 18.86 7.40 17.78
C ASN A 111 19.26 7.23 16.31
N ASP A 112 20.41 6.63 16.03
CA ASP A 112 20.83 6.32 14.65
C ASP A 112 19.81 5.42 13.95
N LYS A 113 19.28 4.42 14.67
CA LYS A 113 18.21 3.56 14.15
C LYS A 113 16.94 4.35 13.87
N ILE A 114 16.52 5.23 14.78
CA ILE A 114 15.35 6.10 14.59
C ILE A 114 15.53 6.98 13.34
N ASP A 115 16.71 7.56 13.13
CA ASP A 115 16.96 8.42 11.99
C ASP A 115 17.00 7.64 10.66
N SER A 116 17.57 6.44 10.66
CA SER A 116 17.47 5.53 9.51
C SER A 116 16.02 5.19 9.17
N GLU A 117 15.20 4.88 10.17
CA GLU A 117 13.76 4.60 9.97
C GLU A 117 13.00 5.82 9.47
N LYS A 118 13.30 7.03 9.96
CA LYS A 118 12.72 8.28 9.43
C LYS A 118 13.04 8.46 7.94
N VAL A 119 14.30 8.21 7.54
CA VAL A 119 14.71 8.27 6.13
C VAL A 119 13.93 7.25 5.29
N TYR A 120 13.77 6.03 5.80
CA TYR A 120 12.98 4.98 5.14
C TYR A 120 11.51 5.39 4.99
N ILE A 121 10.88 5.89 6.04
CA ILE A 121 9.50 6.39 6.02
C ILE A 121 9.34 7.52 5.00
N ASN A 122 10.25 8.49 4.97
CA ASN A 122 10.20 9.60 4.00
C ASN A 122 10.30 9.10 2.56
N ARG A 123 11.18 8.13 2.30
CA ARG A 123 11.30 7.50 0.99
C ARG A 123 10.01 6.80 0.58
N GLN A 124 9.41 6.04 1.48
CA GLN A 124 8.14 5.36 1.22
C GLN A 124 7.01 6.36 0.98
N LYS A 125 6.92 7.43 1.76
CA LYS A 125 5.93 8.50 1.55
C LYS A 125 6.04 9.12 0.16
N SER A 126 7.26 9.38 -0.30
CA SER A 126 7.51 9.88 -1.66
C SER A 126 7.15 8.87 -2.76
N ILE A 127 7.31 7.56 -2.51
CA ILE A 127 6.85 6.51 -3.42
C ILE A 127 5.32 6.48 -3.50
N ILE A 128 4.64 6.55 -2.35
CA ILE A 128 3.18 6.59 -2.27
C ILE A 128 2.64 7.81 -3.02
N GLU A 129 3.20 8.99 -2.78
CA GLU A 129 2.81 10.23 -3.47
C GLU A 129 2.97 10.12 -4.99
N ARG A 130 4.07 9.53 -5.48
CA ARG A 130 4.24 9.27 -6.92
C ARG A 130 3.21 8.28 -7.46
N ALA A 131 2.90 7.23 -6.70
CA ALA A 131 1.91 6.24 -7.08
C ALA A 131 0.51 6.86 -7.16
N GLU A 132 0.10 7.63 -6.14
CA GLU A 132 -1.16 8.38 -6.09
C GLU A 132 -1.29 9.34 -7.28
N ASN A 133 -0.26 10.15 -7.54
CA ASN A 133 -0.25 11.06 -8.69
C ASN A 133 -0.36 10.33 -10.04
N SER A 134 0.21 9.12 -10.15
CA SER A 134 0.05 8.29 -11.35
C SER A 134 -1.37 7.75 -11.50
N LEU A 135 -1.98 7.30 -10.39
CA LEU A 135 -3.34 6.78 -10.36
C LEU A 135 -4.36 7.87 -10.73
N VAL A 136 -4.18 9.08 -10.19
CA VAL A 136 -5.04 10.24 -10.52
C VAL A 136 -4.93 10.57 -12.01
N ARG A 137 -3.72 10.59 -12.59
CA ARG A 137 -3.53 10.87 -14.01
C ARG A 137 -4.18 9.81 -14.91
N VAL A 138 -4.06 8.53 -14.56
CA VAL A 138 -4.69 7.43 -15.32
C VAL A 138 -6.22 7.49 -15.21
N GLY A 139 -6.75 7.77 -14.02
CA GLY A 139 -8.19 7.94 -13.81
C GLY A 139 -8.78 9.11 -14.61
N GLY A 140 -8.08 10.26 -14.63
CA GLY A 140 -8.48 11.43 -15.41
C GLY A 140 -8.47 11.18 -16.92
N SER A 141 -7.35 10.70 -17.47
CA SER A 141 -7.22 10.43 -18.92
C SER A 141 -8.27 9.44 -19.42
N ASN A 142 -8.51 8.36 -18.68
CA ASN A 142 -9.53 7.38 -19.08
C ASN A 142 -10.94 7.98 -19.06
N THR A 143 -11.25 8.88 -18.12
CA THR A 143 -12.57 9.52 -18.05
C THR A 143 -12.75 10.49 -19.22
N ASP A 144 -11.73 11.31 -19.50
CA ASP A 144 -11.74 12.26 -20.62
C ASP A 144 -11.86 11.53 -21.97
N ASP A 145 -11.09 10.44 -22.15
CA ASP A 145 -11.13 9.62 -23.37
C ASP A 145 -12.51 8.92 -23.54
N ILE A 146 -13.10 8.43 -22.44
CA ILE A 146 -14.45 7.83 -22.46
C ILE A 146 -15.51 8.89 -22.79
N ASP A 147 -15.38 10.11 -22.29
CA ASP A 147 -16.33 11.19 -22.54
C ASP A 147 -16.26 11.67 -24.00
N ILE A 148 -15.06 11.75 -24.57
CA ILE A 148 -14.86 12.02 -26.01
C ILE A 148 -15.51 10.91 -26.84
N GLU A 149 -15.27 9.64 -26.50
CA GLU A 149 -15.84 8.52 -27.25
C GLU A 149 -17.37 8.46 -27.13
N ARG A 150 -17.93 8.74 -25.95
CA ARG A 150 -19.39 8.89 -25.75
C ARG A 150 -19.97 10.00 -26.62
N SER A 151 -19.29 11.14 -26.72
CA SER A 151 -19.70 12.25 -27.58
C SER A 151 -19.66 11.85 -29.06
N ASN A 152 -18.60 11.17 -29.49
CA ASN A 152 -18.46 10.66 -30.86
C ASN A 152 -19.57 9.66 -31.21
N ILE A 153 -19.85 8.69 -30.33
CA ILE A 153 -20.94 7.71 -30.49
C ILE A 153 -22.29 8.43 -30.55
N LYS A 154 -22.53 9.41 -29.69
CA LYS A 154 -23.76 10.20 -29.71
C LYS A 154 -23.92 10.94 -31.06
N ASN A 155 -22.88 11.61 -31.53
CA ASN A 155 -22.90 12.33 -32.80
C ASN A 155 -23.11 11.38 -33.99
N ALA A 156 -22.50 10.19 -33.97
CA ALA A 156 -22.71 9.17 -34.98
C ALA A 156 -24.16 8.65 -34.97
N ASN A 157 -24.72 8.41 -33.79
CA ASN A 157 -26.11 7.97 -33.64
C ASN A 157 -27.11 9.06 -34.09
N ASP A 158 -26.86 10.33 -33.75
CA ASP A 158 -27.67 11.45 -34.22
C ASP A 158 -27.65 11.53 -35.75
N LYS A 159 -26.47 11.42 -36.38
CA LYS A 159 -26.34 11.35 -37.85
C LYS A 159 -27.10 10.17 -38.45
N LEU A 160 -26.94 8.97 -37.90
CA LEU A 160 -27.66 7.77 -38.35
C LEU A 160 -29.17 7.96 -38.24
N SER A 161 -29.66 8.54 -37.15
CA SER A 161 -31.09 8.82 -36.97
C SER A 161 -31.62 9.80 -38.02
N THR A 162 -30.85 10.84 -38.36
CA THR A 162 -31.22 11.78 -39.42
C THR A 162 -31.20 11.14 -40.80
N LEU A 163 -30.19 10.32 -41.11
CA LEU A 163 -30.11 9.58 -42.37
C LEU A 163 -31.26 8.59 -42.51
N LEU A 164 -31.59 7.85 -41.46
CA LEU A 164 -32.72 6.93 -41.43
C LEU A 164 -34.06 7.66 -41.64
N ALA A 165 -34.21 8.86 -41.08
CA ALA A 165 -35.40 9.68 -41.31
C ALA A 165 -35.50 10.15 -42.77
N ILE A 166 -34.38 10.56 -43.38
CA ILE A 166 -34.33 10.96 -44.79
C ILE A 166 -34.67 9.77 -45.70
N GLU A 167 -34.01 8.62 -45.50
CA GLU A 167 -34.27 7.39 -46.25
C GLU A 167 -35.72 6.93 -46.10
N SER A 168 -36.27 6.97 -44.89
CA SER A 168 -37.68 6.61 -44.67
C SER A 168 -38.65 7.52 -45.44
N ASN A 169 -38.35 8.81 -45.53
CA ASN A 169 -39.16 9.75 -46.31
C ASN A 169 -38.98 9.53 -47.81
N ALA A 170 -37.76 9.32 -48.28
CA ALA A 170 -37.48 9.02 -49.69
C ALA A 170 -38.20 7.75 -50.16
N ILE A 171 -38.15 6.66 -49.36
CA ILE A 171 -38.87 5.41 -49.66
C ILE A 171 -40.38 5.63 -49.72
N LYS A 172 -40.95 6.44 -48.82
CA LYS A 172 -42.39 6.78 -48.86
C LYS A 172 -42.75 7.53 -50.13
N ASP A 173 -41.97 8.53 -50.51
CA ASP A 173 -42.19 9.34 -51.71
C ASP A 173 -42.09 8.48 -52.97
N GLU A 174 -41.10 7.58 -53.03
CA GLU A 174 -40.94 6.63 -54.14
C GLU A 174 -42.11 5.64 -54.20
N THR A 175 -42.58 5.15 -53.05
CA THR A 175 -43.74 4.24 -52.98
C THR A 175 -45.03 4.92 -53.47
N GLU A 176 -45.30 6.16 -53.04
CA GLU A 176 -46.46 6.91 -53.52
C GLU A 176 -46.34 7.24 -55.02
N SER A 177 -45.14 7.59 -55.49
CA SER A 177 -44.89 7.81 -56.92
C SER A 177 -45.19 6.54 -57.74
N GLN A 178 -44.68 5.37 -57.33
CA GLN A 178 -44.97 4.10 -57.99
C GLN A 178 -46.48 3.78 -57.98
N LYS A 179 -47.18 4.04 -56.87
CA LYS A 179 -48.63 3.85 -56.77
C LYS A 179 -49.40 4.75 -57.74
N THR A 180 -48.99 6.02 -57.91
CA THR A 180 -49.62 6.92 -58.90
C THR A 180 -49.35 6.45 -60.33
N LEU A 181 -48.14 5.99 -60.65
CA LEU A 181 -47.81 5.44 -61.96
C LEU A 181 -48.63 4.19 -62.27
N LEU A 182 -48.76 3.26 -61.31
CA LEU A 182 -49.61 2.07 -61.45
C LEU A 182 -51.08 2.43 -61.66
N ALA A 183 -51.58 3.47 -60.97
CA ALA A 183 -52.95 3.94 -61.16
C ALA A 183 -53.15 4.51 -62.58
N ILE A 184 -52.21 5.30 -63.10
CA ILE A 184 -52.24 5.82 -64.47
C ILE A 184 -52.20 4.68 -65.48
N GLU A 185 -51.27 3.72 -65.33
CA GLU A 185 -51.15 2.57 -66.23
C GLU A 185 -52.44 1.73 -66.25
N SER A 186 -53.05 1.48 -65.08
CA SER A 186 -54.32 0.78 -64.98
C SER A 186 -55.47 1.51 -65.69
N SER A 187 -55.52 2.83 -65.59
CA SER A 187 -56.52 3.66 -66.27
C SER A 187 -56.35 3.65 -67.79
N ALA A 188 -55.10 3.75 -68.27
CA ALA A 188 -54.76 3.73 -69.69
C ALA A 188 -55.08 2.36 -70.32
N LEU A 189 -54.78 1.25 -69.63
CA LEU A 189 -55.14 -0.09 -70.08
C LEU A 189 -56.66 -0.28 -70.14
N SER A 190 -57.41 0.28 -69.19
CA SER A 190 -58.88 0.23 -69.23
C SER A 190 -59.43 1.01 -70.41
N GLU A 191 -58.90 2.20 -70.69
CA GLU A 191 -59.31 3.04 -71.82
C GLU A 191 -58.99 2.37 -73.16
N LEU A 192 -57.80 1.78 -73.30
CA LEU A 192 -57.42 1.03 -74.50
C LEU A 192 -58.33 -0.19 -74.71
N THR A 193 -58.70 -0.88 -73.64
CA THR A 193 -59.63 -2.02 -73.69
C THR A 193 -61.03 -1.60 -74.13
N GLU A 194 -61.54 -0.47 -73.64
CA GLU A 194 -62.81 0.14 -74.09
C GLU A 194 -62.75 0.52 -75.59
N ASN A 195 -61.68 1.19 -76.01
CA ASN A 195 -61.50 1.59 -77.42
C ASN A 195 -61.39 0.39 -78.36
N LEU A 196 -60.72 -0.69 -77.96
CA LEU A 196 -60.67 -1.92 -78.74
C LEU A 196 -62.04 -2.59 -78.85
N LYS A 197 -62.85 -2.59 -77.78
CA LYS A 197 -64.23 -3.10 -77.82
C LYS A 197 -65.09 -2.29 -78.79
N THR A 198 -65.02 -0.96 -78.74
CA THR A 198 -65.81 -0.12 -79.66
C THR A 198 -65.39 -0.32 -81.11
N LEU A 199 -64.09 -0.44 -81.39
CA LEU A 199 -63.58 -0.74 -82.73
C LEU A 199 -64.05 -2.10 -83.25
N LEU A 200 -63.98 -3.16 -82.42
CA LEU A 200 -64.48 -4.49 -82.76
C LEU A 200 -65.98 -4.47 -83.09
N VAL A 201 -66.77 -3.71 -82.33
CA VAL A 201 -68.21 -3.53 -82.61
C VAL A 201 -68.43 -2.85 -83.97
N VAL A 202 -67.65 -1.81 -84.28
CA VAL A 202 -67.70 -1.13 -85.58
C VAL A 202 -67.34 -2.09 -86.71
N GLU A 203 -66.21 -2.80 -86.62
CA GLU A 203 -65.79 -3.77 -87.64
C GLU A 203 -66.81 -4.89 -87.83
N THR A 204 -67.38 -5.41 -86.74
CA THR A 204 -68.45 -6.42 -86.80
C THR A 204 -69.68 -5.90 -87.54
N ASN A 205 -70.07 -4.66 -87.28
CA ASN A 205 -71.19 -4.02 -87.99
C ASN A 205 -70.86 -3.78 -89.48
N THR A 206 -69.63 -3.39 -89.80
CA THR A 206 -69.18 -3.23 -91.20
C THR A 206 -69.19 -4.56 -91.95
N ILE A 207 -68.71 -5.65 -91.33
CA ILE A 207 -68.78 -7.00 -91.90
C ILE A 207 -70.22 -7.43 -92.11
N LYS A 208 -71.12 -7.13 -91.17
CA LYS A 208 -72.55 -7.42 -91.29
C LYS A 208 -73.20 -6.64 -92.44
N ASP A 209 -72.88 -5.35 -92.60
CA ASP A 209 -73.34 -4.54 -93.74
C ASP A 209 -72.81 -5.10 -95.08
N LEU A 210 -71.51 -5.41 -95.14
CA LEU A 210 -70.89 -6.03 -96.31
C LEU A 210 -71.55 -7.37 -96.67
N ASN A 211 -71.83 -8.23 -95.70
CA ASN A 211 -72.53 -9.50 -95.93
C ASN A 211 -73.98 -9.28 -96.43
N THR A 212 -74.66 -8.26 -95.91
CA THR A 212 -76.02 -7.91 -96.38
C THR A 212 -75.97 -7.45 -97.84
N ARG A 213 -75.00 -6.60 -98.19
CA ARG A 213 -74.77 -6.18 -99.58
C ARG A 213 -74.39 -7.35 -100.49
N LEU A 214 -73.57 -8.28 -100.01
CA LEU A 214 -73.21 -9.50 -100.75
C LEU A 214 -74.44 -10.35 -101.04
N SER A 215 -75.32 -10.51 -100.04
CA SER A 215 -76.58 -11.26 -100.19
C SER A 215 -77.54 -10.60 -101.19
N ILE A 216 -77.59 -9.27 -101.25
CA ILE A 216 -78.37 -8.54 -102.26
C ILE A 216 -77.76 -8.79 -103.64
N LEU A 217 -76.43 -8.71 -103.76
CA LEU A 217 -75.72 -8.94 -105.01
C LEU A 217 -75.91 -10.38 -105.52
N ASP A 218 -75.87 -11.38 -104.64
CA ASP A 218 -76.17 -12.78 -104.97
C ASP A 218 -77.63 -12.95 -105.42
N GLY A 219 -78.56 -12.21 -104.81
CA GLY A 219 -79.95 -12.14 -105.26
C GLY A 219 -80.09 -11.56 -106.67
N ASP A 220 -79.40 -10.45 -106.95
CA ASP A 220 -79.40 -9.79 -108.26
C ASP A 220 -78.74 -10.67 -109.34
N VAL A 221 -77.64 -11.36 -109.03
CA VAL A 221 -76.97 -12.31 -109.94
C VAL A 221 -77.86 -13.51 -110.24
N ASN A 222 -78.57 -14.05 -109.25
CA ASN A 222 -79.54 -15.13 -109.46
C ASN A 222 -80.74 -14.66 -110.29
N ALA A 223 -81.25 -13.44 -110.09
CA ALA A 223 -82.31 -12.87 -110.93
C ALA A 223 -81.87 -12.65 -112.39
N LEU A 224 -80.60 -12.32 -112.63
CA LEU A 224 -80.01 -12.27 -113.97
C LEU A 224 -79.85 -13.66 -114.60
N ARG A 225 -79.56 -14.68 -113.79
CA ARG A 225 -79.52 -16.08 -114.23
C ARG A 225 -80.90 -16.57 -114.66
N ASP A 226 -81.96 -16.27 -113.89
CA ASP A 226 -83.32 -16.72 -114.18
C ASP A 226 -83.95 -16.02 -115.41
N LYS A 227 -83.49 -14.81 -115.78
CA LYS A 227 -83.94 -14.13 -117.01
C LYS A 227 -83.32 -14.68 -118.30
N LYS A 228 -82.30 -15.53 -118.22
CA LYS A 228 -81.66 -16.21 -119.37
C LYS A 228 -81.82 -17.74 -119.22
N GLY A 229 -82.96 -18.28 -119.63
CA GLY A 229 -83.22 -19.73 -119.53
C GLY A 229 -82.18 -20.58 -120.26
N LEU A 230 -81.46 -21.46 -119.55
CA LEU A 230 -81.90 -22.83 -119.27
C LEU A 230 -80.91 -23.55 -118.33
N PHE A 231 -81.50 -24.41 -117.49
CA PHE A 231 -80.98 -25.49 -116.62
C PHE A 231 -80.85 -25.17 -115.13
#